data_AF-B4H418-F1
#
_entry.id   AF-B4H418-F1
#
_cell.length_a   1.000
_cell.length_b   1.000
_cell.length_c   1.000
_cell.angle_alpha   90.00
_cell.angle_beta   90.00
_cell.angle_gamma   90.00
#
_symmetry.space_group_name_H-M   'P 1'
#
loop_
_entity.id
_entity.type
_entity.pdbx_description
1 polymer ?
#
loop_
_entity_poly.entity_id
_entity_poly.type
_entity_poly.pdbx_seq_one_letter_code
_entity_poly.pdbx_strand_id
1 'polypeptide(L)'
;MGADADLDDDEMHEDLVDEELLDVKPRKLAVAKPRGRRPNRTKIMKRTPPRQQQQQQQEQFLTLKAEGKDDINDALDLAADAVILEGLSLQKAADRYDISKTVLWRRVRTNPAYMRSNRERPSLSEAYERLKVGDSLKNISRDLGIPMSTLHRHKVRLSAQGRLPEFVACRRRDTTPKDELREKLAKAVHACMIQGMSQNHAANLFEIPKSTLWRHLQRRMSAAERKVKKEEQDDYDEEILN
;
A
#
# COMPACT_ATOMS: atom_id res chain seq x y z
N MET A 1 -46.61 -45.47 -32.61
CA MET A 1 -47.25 -45.83 -31.32
C MET A 1 -46.30 -45.30 -30.26
N GLY A 2 -46.45 -44.07 -29.76
CA GLY A 2 -47.58 -43.52 -28.97
C GLY A 2 -47.31 -43.84 -27.50
N ALA A 3 -47.41 -42.99 -26.49
CA ALA A 3 -47.87 -41.61 -26.23
C ALA A 3 -47.21 -41.24 -24.86
N ASP A 4 -46.69 -40.03 -24.62
CA ASP A 4 -47.35 -38.84 -24.03
C ASP A 4 -47.85 -38.95 -22.57
N ALA A 5 -47.80 -37.80 -21.87
CA ALA A 5 -48.26 -37.42 -20.51
C ALA A 5 -47.14 -37.31 -19.44
N ASP A 6 -46.56 -36.13 -19.15
CA ASP A 6 -47.09 -34.93 -18.46
C ASP A 6 -47.65 -35.19 -17.04
N LEU A 7 -47.12 -34.46 -16.05
CA LEU A 7 -47.86 -33.75 -14.98
C LEU A 7 -46.91 -33.07 -13.96
N ASP A 8 -46.81 -31.74 -14.12
CA ASP A 8 -46.90 -30.64 -13.14
C ASP A 8 -46.00 -30.55 -11.89
N ASP A 9 -45.16 -29.49 -11.90
CA ASP A 9 -45.22 -28.26 -11.09
C ASP A 9 -45.95 -28.30 -9.72
N ASP A 10 -45.23 -27.96 -8.65
CA ASP A 10 -45.71 -27.07 -7.56
C ASP A 10 -44.56 -26.68 -6.62
N GLU A 11 -44.02 -25.50 -6.89
CA GLU A 11 -43.85 -24.38 -5.96
C GLU A 11 -44.07 -24.66 -4.45
N MET A 12 -43.01 -24.52 -3.63
CA MET A 12 -43.07 -23.84 -2.32
C MET A 12 -41.64 -23.48 -1.83
N HIS A 13 -41.26 -22.23 -2.06
CA HIS A 13 -40.31 -21.49 -1.23
C HIS A 13 -40.86 -21.40 0.20
N GLU A 14 -40.08 -21.71 1.24
CA GLU A 14 -40.05 -20.90 2.47
C GLU A 14 -38.68 -21.00 3.17
N ASP A 15 -38.11 -19.83 3.41
CA ASP A 15 -36.88 -19.56 4.14
C ASP A 15 -37.01 -19.94 5.62
N LEU A 16 -36.05 -20.69 6.15
CA LEU A 16 -35.73 -20.68 7.58
C LEU A 16 -34.22 -20.49 7.77
N VAL A 17 -33.81 -19.22 7.75
CA VAL A 17 -32.50 -18.77 8.22
C VAL A 17 -32.72 -17.89 9.45
N ASP A 18 -32.40 -18.45 10.62
CA ASP A 18 -32.15 -17.76 11.89
C ASP A 18 -31.17 -18.69 12.64
N GLU A 19 -30.16 -18.28 13.40
CA GLU A 19 -29.67 -16.98 13.86
C GLU A 19 -28.25 -17.28 14.39
N GLU A 20 -27.21 -16.55 14.00
CA GLU A 20 -26.09 -16.28 14.93
C GLU A 20 -25.30 -15.02 14.55
N LEU A 21 -25.90 -13.90 14.94
CA LEU A 21 -25.31 -12.72 15.57
C LEU A 21 -23.76 -12.66 15.70
N LEU A 22 -23.08 -11.88 14.83
CA LEU A 22 -21.82 -11.21 15.19
C LEU A 22 -21.77 -9.75 14.74
N ASP A 23 -22.09 -8.92 15.73
CA ASP A 23 -21.90 -7.49 15.98
C ASP A 23 -20.88 -6.74 15.09
N VAL A 24 -21.37 -6.00 14.08
CA VAL A 24 -20.61 -5.02 13.29
C VAL A 24 -21.13 -3.61 13.56
N LYS A 25 -20.34 -2.82 14.31
CA LYS A 25 -20.55 -1.38 14.57
C LYS A 25 -20.81 -0.58 13.26
N PRO A 26 -21.95 0.10 13.11
CA PRO A 26 -22.21 0.92 11.93
C PRO A 26 -21.50 2.29 11.98
N ARG A 27 -20.86 2.64 10.86
CA ARG A 27 -20.38 4.00 10.55
C ARG A 27 -21.57 4.94 10.42
N LYS A 28 -21.58 6.04 11.19
CA LYS A 28 -22.59 7.10 11.13
C LYS A 28 -22.61 7.76 9.74
N LEU A 29 -23.64 7.46 8.94
CA LEU A 29 -24.03 8.28 7.79
C LEU A 29 -24.75 9.52 8.32
N ALA A 30 -24.14 10.69 8.11
CA ALA A 30 -24.73 11.96 8.49
C ALA A 30 -25.89 12.30 7.54
N VAL A 31 -27.08 12.28 8.14
CA VAL A 31 -28.37 12.73 7.63
C VAL A 31 -28.26 14.06 6.87
N ALA A 32 -28.68 14.03 5.60
CA ALA A 32 -28.88 15.21 4.78
C ALA A 32 -30.01 16.08 5.36
N LYS A 33 -29.67 17.27 5.83
CA LYS A 33 -30.65 18.28 6.27
C LYS A 33 -31.46 18.81 5.07
N PRO A 34 -32.81 18.90 5.16
CA PRO A 34 -33.62 19.54 4.13
C PRO A 34 -33.36 21.05 4.13
N ARG A 35 -32.93 21.58 2.98
CA ARG A 35 -32.73 23.03 2.79
C ARG A 35 -34.09 23.71 2.70
N GLY A 36 -34.34 24.64 3.62
CA GLY A 36 -35.55 25.44 3.69
C GLY A 36 -35.90 26.15 2.38
N ARG A 37 -37.19 26.12 2.07
CA ARG A 37 -37.86 26.89 1.01
C ARG A 37 -37.49 28.38 1.14
N ARG A 38 -36.86 28.95 0.11
CA ARG A 38 -36.73 30.40 -0.03
C ARG A 38 -38.06 31.00 -0.51
N PRO A 39 -38.47 32.18 -0.01
CA PRO A 39 -39.71 32.83 -0.42
C PRO A 39 -39.62 33.39 -1.85
N ASN A 40 -40.78 33.47 -2.50
CA ASN A 40 -40.97 33.97 -3.86
C ASN A 40 -40.28 35.32 -4.08
N ARG A 41 -39.29 35.33 -4.99
CA ARG A 41 -38.64 36.53 -5.49
C ARG A 41 -39.49 37.11 -6.61
N THR A 42 -40.07 38.28 -6.35
CA THR A 42 -40.77 39.12 -7.33
C THR A 42 -39.85 39.42 -8.52
N LYS A 43 -40.38 39.29 -9.73
CA LYS A 43 -39.68 39.57 -10.98
C LYS A 43 -39.48 41.08 -11.10
N ILE A 44 -38.29 41.58 -10.75
CA ILE A 44 -37.83 42.92 -11.14
C ILE A 44 -37.33 42.80 -12.59
N MET A 45 -38.02 43.43 -13.53
CA MET A 45 -37.58 43.57 -14.92
C MET A 45 -36.28 44.38 -14.94
N LYS A 46 -35.14 43.71 -15.12
CA LYS A 46 -33.85 44.37 -15.36
C LYS A 46 -33.77 44.72 -16.85
N ARG A 47 -33.75 46.01 -17.16
CA ARG A 47 -33.39 46.54 -18.47
C ARG A 47 -31.99 46.03 -18.81
N THR A 48 -31.86 45.31 -19.92
CA THR A 48 -30.59 44.81 -20.44
C THR A 48 -29.78 45.99 -21.00
N PRO A 49 -28.54 46.25 -20.52
CA PRO A 49 -27.67 47.22 -21.18
C PRO A 49 -27.20 46.67 -22.54
N PRO A 50 -26.85 47.53 -23.50
CA PRO A 50 -26.51 47.12 -24.86
C PRO A 50 -25.28 46.20 -24.90
N ARG A 51 -25.33 45.20 -25.79
CA ARG A 51 -24.39 44.07 -25.92
C ARG A 51 -22.91 44.45 -26.02
N GLN A 52 -22.59 45.68 -26.45
CA GLN A 52 -21.22 46.18 -26.56
C GLN A 52 -20.60 46.58 -25.20
N GLN A 53 -21.39 47.08 -24.24
CA GLN A 53 -20.88 47.43 -22.91
C GLN A 53 -20.60 46.20 -22.03
N GLN A 54 -21.29 45.07 -22.28
CA GLN A 54 -21.03 43.82 -21.57
C GLN A 54 -19.74 43.13 -22.02
N GLN A 55 -19.37 43.23 -23.31
CA GLN A 55 -18.12 42.65 -23.80
C GLN A 55 -16.89 43.40 -23.26
N GLN A 56 -16.89 44.73 -23.31
CA GLN A 56 -15.77 45.52 -22.77
C GLN A 56 -15.58 45.33 -21.26
N GLN A 57 -16.66 45.22 -20.48
CA GLN A 57 -16.57 44.95 -19.03
C GLN A 57 -16.05 43.53 -18.74
N GLN A 58 -16.40 42.54 -19.57
CA GLN A 58 -15.87 41.17 -19.44
C GLN A 58 -14.38 41.10 -19.79
N GLU A 59 -13.95 41.79 -20.84
CA GLU A 59 -12.53 41.86 -21.25
C GLU A 59 -11.67 42.57 -20.20
N GLN A 60 -12.17 43.67 -19.61
CA GLN A 60 -11.50 44.35 -18.49
C GLN A 60 -11.41 43.46 -17.24
N PHE A 61 -12.46 42.69 -16.93
CA PHE A 61 -12.40 41.75 -15.79
C PHE A 61 -11.45 40.58 -16.03
N LEU A 62 -11.30 40.13 -17.27
CA LEU A 62 -10.38 39.04 -17.63
C LEU A 62 -8.92 39.50 -17.59
N THR A 63 -8.62 40.72 -18.04
CA THR A 63 -7.29 41.33 -17.98
C THR A 63 -6.85 41.60 -16.54
N LEU A 64 -7.70 42.23 -15.72
CA LEU A 64 -7.44 42.42 -14.28
C LEU A 64 -7.24 41.09 -13.52
N LYS A 65 -7.92 40.02 -13.93
CA LYS A 65 -7.72 38.67 -13.38
C LYS A 65 -6.46 37.97 -13.91
N ALA A 66 -5.92 38.37 -15.05
CA ALA A 66 -4.67 37.83 -15.58
C ALA A 66 -3.49 38.49 -14.84
N GLU A 67 -3.48 39.82 -14.75
CA GLU A 67 -2.43 40.58 -14.05
C GLU A 67 -2.27 40.15 -12.60
N GLY A 68 -3.37 40.05 -11.84
CA GLY A 68 -3.30 39.59 -10.45
C GLY A 68 -2.92 38.12 -10.27
N LYS A 69 -2.96 37.29 -11.32
CA LYS A 69 -2.43 35.91 -11.25
C LYS A 69 -0.93 35.90 -11.50
N ASP A 70 -0.44 36.77 -12.36
CA ASP A 70 0.99 36.86 -12.67
C ASP A 70 1.74 37.36 -11.43
N ASP A 71 1.21 38.36 -10.72
CA ASP A 71 1.76 38.84 -9.44
C ASP A 71 1.83 37.74 -8.35
N ILE A 72 0.80 36.88 -8.28
CA ILE A 72 0.75 35.77 -7.32
C ILE A 72 1.76 34.67 -7.71
N ASN A 73 1.95 34.41 -9.00
CA ASN A 73 2.94 33.44 -9.46
C ASN A 73 4.36 33.94 -9.23
N ASP A 74 4.62 35.23 -9.48
CA ASP A 74 5.92 35.86 -9.24
C ASP A 74 6.29 35.85 -7.75
N ALA A 75 5.34 36.18 -6.87
CA ALA A 75 5.54 36.05 -5.42
C ALA A 75 5.80 34.59 -5.00
N LEU A 76 5.15 33.62 -5.65
CA LEU A 76 5.31 32.20 -5.38
C LEU A 76 6.66 31.65 -5.83
N ASP A 77 7.19 32.14 -6.94
CA ASP A 77 8.52 31.79 -7.42
C ASP A 77 9.62 32.41 -6.55
N LEU A 78 9.50 33.68 -6.16
CA LEU A 78 10.40 34.31 -5.20
C LEU A 78 10.40 33.60 -3.84
N ALA A 79 9.23 33.20 -3.34
CA ALA A 79 9.12 32.44 -2.10
C ALA A 79 9.74 31.03 -2.23
N ALA A 80 9.64 30.39 -3.41
CA ALA A 80 10.24 29.09 -3.67
C ALA A 80 11.78 29.19 -3.67
N ASP A 81 12.33 30.23 -4.30
CA ASP A 81 13.77 30.48 -4.33
C ASP A 81 14.31 30.78 -2.93
N ALA A 82 13.59 31.53 -2.11
CA ALA A 82 13.95 31.76 -0.71
C ALA A 82 14.04 30.46 0.11
N VAL A 83 13.20 29.47 -0.16
CA VAL A 83 13.27 28.15 0.50
C VAL A 83 14.43 27.31 -0.03
N ILE A 84 14.68 27.35 -1.34
CA ILE A 84 15.62 26.46 -2.01
C ILE A 84 17.06 26.97 -1.95
N LEU A 85 17.25 28.26 -2.22
CA LEU A 85 18.57 28.90 -2.32
C LEU A 85 19.01 29.47 -0.97
N GLU A 86 18.13 30.18 -0.26
CA GLU A 86 18.46 30.77 1.06
C GLU A 86 18.29 29.77 2.21
N GLY A 87 17.63 28.63 1.97
CA GLY A 87 17.43 27.58 2.98
C GLY A 87 16.41 27.94 4.07
N LEU A 88 15.51 28.89 3.81
CA LEU A 88 14.47 29.27 4.77
C LEU A 88 13.48 28.13 5.00
N SER A 89 12.94 28.06 6.23
CA SER A 89 11.86 27.12 6.52
C SER A 89 10.60 27.49 5.73
N LEU A 90 9.85 26.47 5.30
CA LEU A 90 8.58 26.67 4.57
C LEU A 90 7.61 27.62 5.28
N GLN A 91 7.59 27.62 6.62
CA GLN A 91 6.73 28.53 7.38
C GLN A 91 7.24 29.97 7.30
N LYS A 92 8.54 30.18 7.50
CA LYS A 92 9.14 31.51 7.49
C LYS A 92 9.08 32.18 6.11
N ALA A 93 9.23 31.40 5.04
CA ALA A 93 9.05 31.91 3.68
C ALA A 93 7.58 32.20 3.36
N ALA A 94 6.65 31.34 3.79
CA ALA A 94 5.21 31.57 3.65
C ALA A 94 4.77 32.90 4.28
N ASP A 95 5.23 33.16 5.51
CA ASP A 95 4.89 34.39 6.24
C ASP A 95 5.56 35.63 5.60
N ARG A 96 6.74 35.48 4.98
CA ARG A 96 7.50 36.59 4.36
C ARG A 96 6.90 37.08 3.04
N TYR A 97 6.33 36.18 2.25
CA TYR A 97 5.80 36.47 0.92
C TYR A 97 4.26 36.47 0.88
N ASP A 98 3.59 36.36 2.04
CA ASP A 98 2.13 36.29 2.18
C ASP A 98 1.49 35.18 1.32
N ILE A 99 2.12 34.00 1.34
CA ILE A 99 1.67 32.83 0.60
C ILE A 99 1.41 31.70 1.57
N SER A 100 0.31 30.96 1.37
CA SER A 100 0.05 29.81 2.23
C SER A 100 1.17 28.76 2.11
N LYS A 101 1.65 28.29 3.26
CA LYS A 101 2.66 27.22 3.36
C LYS A 101 2.34 25.99 2.51
N THR A 102 1.06 25.62 2.38
CA THR A 102 0.65 24.46 1.59
C THR A 102 0.80 24.71 0.08
N VAL A 103 0.55 25.93 -0.40
CA VAL A 103 0.76 26.32 -1.80
C VAL A 103 2.25 26.34 -2.11
N LEU A 104 3.05 26.97 -1.25
CA LEU A 104 4.51 26.99 -1.38
C LEU A 104 5.11 25.56 -1.36
N TRP A 105 4.66 24.70 -0.45
CA TRP A 105 5.11 23.30 -0.42
C TRP A 105 4.77 22.55 -1.71
N ARG A 106 3.59 22.75 -2.30
CA ARG A 106 3.24 22.11 -3.58
C ARG A 106 4.17 22.53 -4.72
N ARG A 107 4.60 23.80 -4.74
CA ARG A 107 5.55 24.34 -5.72
C ARG A 107 6.97 23.81 -5.49
N VAL A 108 7.40 23.77 -4.24
CA VAL A 108 8.79 23.46 -3.87
C VAL A 108 9.07 21.95 -3.80
N ARG A 109 8.08 21.09 -3.44
CA ARG A 109 8.28 19.64 -3.31
C ARG A 109 8.63 18.91 -4.61
N THR A 110 8.27 19.49 -5.75
CA THR A 110 8.57 18.95 -7.08
C THR A 110 9.96 19.36 -7.54
N ASN A 111 10.58 20.35 -6.89
CA ASN A 111 11.91 20.81 -7.23
C ASN A 111 12.96 19.83 -6.67
N PRO A 112 13.86 19.30 -7.53
CA PRO A 112 14.90 18.36 -7.08
C PRO A 112 15.85 18.99 -6.05
N ALA A 113 16.10 20.31 -6.10
CA ALA A 113 16.99 20.99 -5.17
C ALA A 113 16.44 21.01 -3.73
N TYR A 114 15.12 21.14 -3.56
CA TYR A 114 14.48 21.04 -2.25
C TYR A 114 14.58 19.63 -1.64
N MET A 115 14.56 18.61 -2.49
CA MET A 115 14.69 17.21 -2.08
C MET A 115 16.13 16.78 -1.76
N ARG A 116 17.15 17.59 -2.09
CA ARG A 116 18.56 17.26 -1.87
C ARG A 116 18.97 17.26 -0.41
N SER A 117 18.30 18.00 0.47
CA SER A 117 18.77 18.19 1.84
C SER A 117 18.60 16.98 2.77
N ASN A 118 17.84 15.94 2.40
CA ASN A 118 17.44 14.92 3.38
C ASN A 118 17.59 13.45 2.96
N ARG A 119 18.15 13.13 1.79
CA ARG A 119 18.18 11.72 1.33
C ARG A 119 19.56 11.09 1.23
N GLU A 120 20.60 11.86 1.05
CA GLU A 120 21.98 11.35 1.08
C GLU A 120 22.80 12.22 2.02
N ARG A 121 23.03 11.70 3.23
CA ARG A 121 24.09 12.24 4.09
C ARG A 121 25.41 12.05 3.32
N PRO A 122 26.30 13.04 3.23
CA PRO A 122 27.58 12.91 2.51
C PRO A 122 28.42 11.73 3.02
N SER A 123 28.22 11.29 4.28
CA SER A 123 28.85 10.08 4.81
C SER A 123 28.38 8.77 4.15
N LEU A 124 27.19 8.75 3.54
CA LEU A 124 26.64 7.54 2.93
C LEU A 124 27.16 7.30 1.51
N SER A 125 27.39 8.38 0.74
CA SER A 125 28.06 8.28 -0.56
C SER A 125 29.52 7.83 -0.38
N GLU A 126 30.21 8.34 0.64
CA GLU A 126 31.55 7.85 1.00
C GLU A 126 31.53 6.37 1.41
N ALA A 127 30.56 5.95 2.23
CA ALA A 127 30.39 4.54 2.60
C ALA A 127 30.20 3.62 1.39
N TYR A 128 29.56 4.13 0.32
CA TYR A 128 29.37 3.38 -0.91
C TYR A 128 30.67 3.17 -1.68
N GLU A 129 31.50 4.20 -1.82
CA GLU A 129 32.80 4.07 -2.47
C GLU A 129 33.71 3.10 -1.70
N ARG A 130 33.71 3.15 -0.36
CA ARG A 130 34.45 2.17 0.46
C ARG A 130 33.93 0.74 0.31
N LEU A 131 32.62 0.57 0.19
CA LEU A 131 32.04 -0.74 -0.11
C LEU A 131 32.49 -1.29 -1.48
N LYS A 132 32.62 -0.43 -2.50
CA LYS A 132 33.17 -0.85 -3.81
C LYS A 132 34.64 -1.21 -3.75
N VAL A 133 35.43 -0.57 -2.89
CA VAL A 133 36.85 -0.91 -2.69
C VAL A 133 37.00 -2.25 -1.96
N GLY A 134 35.98 -2.66 -1.21
CA GLY A 134 35.96 -3.94 -0.48
C GLY A 134 36.17 -3.78 1.02
N ASP A 135 36.06 -2.56 1.55
CA ASP A 135 36.16 -2.34 2.98
C ASP A 135 35.05 -3.08 3.75
N SER A 136 35.43 -3.62 4.91
CA SER A 136 34.50 -4.28 5.79
C SER A 136 33.48 -3.29 6.36
N LEU A 137 32.21 -3.73 6.42
CA LEU A 137 31.10 -3.00 7.05
C LEU A 137 31.44 -2.53 8.48
N LYS A 138 32.26 -3.28 9.22
CA LYS A 138 32.70 -2.92 10.58
C LYS A 138 33.61 -1.69 10.58
N ASN A 139 34.55 -1.61 9.63
CA ASN A 139 35.48 -0.50 9.51
C ASN A 139 34.72 0.77 9.08
N ILE A 140 33.89 0.66 8.04
CA ILE A 140 33.04 1.76 7.56
C ILE A 140 32.13 2.29 8.68
N SER A 141 31.57 1.40 9.51
CA SER A 141 30.71 1.78 10.63
C SER A 141 31.44 2.61 11.68
N ARG A 142 32.67 2.22 12.02
CA ARG A 142 33.53 2.93 12.99
C ARG A 142 33.96 4.29 12.44
N ASP A 143 34.41 4.33 11.19
CA ASP A 143 35.03 5.51 10.61
C ASP A 143 34.01 6.61 10.29
N LEU A 144 32.84 6.22 9.76
CA LEU A 144 31.80 7.17 9.33
C LEU A 144 30.70 7.36 10.37
N GLY A 145 30.77 6.66 11.51
CA GLY A 145 29.75 6.69 12.56
C GLY A 145 28.37 6.20 12.09
N ILE A 146 28.32 5.39 11.02
CA ILE A 146 27.05 4.87 10.47
C ILE A 146 26.77 3.51 11.12
N PRO A 147 25.58 3.28 11.70
CA PRO A 147 25.23 1.98 12.26
C PRO A 147 25.32 0.86 11.23
N MET A 148 25.90 -0.29 11.61
CA MET A 148 26.04 -1.45 10.75
C MET A 148 24.72 -1.92 10.13
N SER A 149 23.60 -1.83 10.85
CA SER A 149 22.27 -2.20 10.34
C SER A 149 21.84 -1.34 9.15
N THR A 150 22.20 -0.05 9.15
CA THR A 150 22.00 0.87 8.03
C THR A 150 22.91 0.48 6.87
N LEU A 151 24.20 0.29 7.10
CA LEU A 151 25.13 -0.13 6.06
C LEU A 151 24.73 -1.46 5.40
N HIS A 152 24.26 -2.43 6.19
CA HIS A 152 23.78 -3.71 5.66
C HIS A 152 22.57 -3.54 4.74
N ARG A 153 21.58 -2.72 5.14
CA ARG A 153 20.42 -2.38 4.28
C ARG A 153 20.87 -1.74 2.96
N HIS A 154 21.85 -0.83 3.01
CA HIS A 154 22.38 -0.17 1.82
C HIS A 154 23.16 -1.15 0.93
N LYS A 155 24.03 -2.01 1.50
CA LYS A 155 24.74 -3.06 0.77
C LYS A 155 23.78 -3.99 0.02
N VAL A 156 22.72 -4.47 0.69
CA VAL A 156 21.70 -5.34 0.07
C VAL A 156 20.99 -4.63 -1.08
N ARG A 157 20.59 -3.37 -0.89
CA ARG A 157 19.92 -2.57 -1.93
C ARG A 157 20.81 -2.37 -3.17
N LEU A 158 22.08 -2.04 -2.96
CA LEU A 158 23.02 -1.79 -4.05
C LEU A 158 23.41 -3.08 -4.79
N SER A 159 23.53 -4.19 -4.06
CA SER A 159 23.73 -5.51 -4.66
C SER A 159 22.55 -5.92 -5.53
N ALA A 160 21.31 -5.71 -5.07
CA ALA A 160 20.11 -5.96 -5.87
C ALA A 160 20.02 -5.08 -7.14
N GLN A 161 20.62 -3.88 -7.11
CA GLN A 161 20.71 -2.97 -8.25
C GLN A 161 21.87 -3.30 -9.21
N GLY A 162 22.69 -4.31 -8.92
CA GLY A 162 23.88 -4.64 -9.72
C GLY A 162 24.97 -3.57 -9.68
N ARG A 163 24.96 -2.72 -8.65
CA ARG A 163 25.90 -1.58 -8.50
C ARG A 163 27.12 -1.90 -7.65
N LEU A 164 27.13 -3.05 -6.98
CA LEU A 164 28.27 -3.52 -6.19
C LEU A 164 29.04 -4.60 -6.94
N PRO A 165 30.39 -4.61 -6.85
CA PRO A 165 31.22 -5.68 -7.39
C PRO A 165 30.91 -7.05 -6.79
N GLU A 166 31.20 -8.13 -7.54
CA GLU A 166 30.86 -9.52 -7.16
C GLU A 166 31.51 -9.96 -5.84
N PHE A 167 32.71 -9.47 -5.52
CA PHE A 167 33.37 -9.76 -4.25
C PHE A 167 32.62 -9.19 -3.03
N VAL A 168 31.73 -8.21 -3.23
CA VAL A 168 30.88 -7.61 -2.20
C VAL A 168 29.53 -8.34 -2.15
N ALA A 169 29.56 -9.67 -2.19
CA ALA A 169 28.35 -10.48 -2.23
C ALA A 169 27.47 -10.27 -0.99
N CYS A 170 26.16 -10.17 -1.21
CA CYS A 170 25.16 -10.44 -0.19
C CYS A 170 24.83 -11.92 -0.26
N ARG A 171 24.87 -12.62 0.88
CA ARG A 171 24.41 -14.01 0.95
C ARG A 171 22.98 -14.06 0.40
N ARG A 172 22.80 -14.72 -0.74
CA ARG A 172 21.48 -14.88 -1.36
C ARG A 172 20.62 -15.72 -0.42
N ARG A 173 19.38 -15.28 -0.19
CA ARG A 173 18.34 -16.16 0.38
C ARG A 173 17.92 -17.12 -0.72
N ASP A 174 17.43 -18.29 -0.35
CA ASP A 174 16.88 -19.26 -1.30
C ASP A 174 15.86 -18.53 -2.20
N THR A 175 16.20 -18.39 -3.48
CA THR A 175 15.45 -17.63 -4.48
C THR A 175 14.38 -18.48 -5.16
N THR A 176 14.08 -19.67 -4.63
CA THR A 176 13.02 -20.53 -5.16
C THR A 176 11.70 -19.73 -5.17
N PRO A 177 11.03 -19.61 -6.33
CA PRO A 177 9.79 -18.86 -6.41
C PRO A 177 8.78 -19.47 -5.44
N LYS A 178 8.04 -18.61 -4.75
CA LYS A 178 7.18 -19.02 -3.62
C LYS A 178 6.15 -20.07 -4.00
N ASP A 179 5.70 -20.05 -5.25
CA ASP A 179 4.68 -20.96 -5.76
C ASP A 179 5.26 -22.36 -5.99
N GLU A 180 6.43 -22.48 -6.60
CA GLU A 180 7.13 -23.77 -6.70
C GLU A 180 7.47 -24.36 -5.32
N LEU A 181 7.89 -23.51 -4.37
CA LEU A 181 8.17 -23.96 -3.01
C LEU A 181 6.90 -24.51 -2.33
N ARG A 182 5.74 -23.87 -2.55
CA ARG A 182 4.45 -24.33 -2.03
C ARG A 182 4.05 -25.67 -2.62
N GLU A 183 4.20 -25.85 -3.93
CA GLU A 183 3.90 -27.12 -4.61
C GLU A 183 4.81 -28.25 -4.15
N LYS A 184 6.13 -28.02 -4.11
CA LYS A 184 7.11 -28.98 -3.59
C LYS A 184 6.78 -29.36 -2.15
N LEU A 185 6.39 -28.39 -1.31
CA LEU A 185 5.99 -28.64 0.09
C LEU A 185 4.72 -29.49 0.19
N ALA A 186 3.72 -29.23 -0.64
CA ALA A 186 2.48 -30.01 -0.65
C ALA A 186 2.76 -31.48 -1.03
N LYS A 187 3.57 -31.71 -2.08
CA LYS A 187 3.98 -33.04 -2.51
C LYS A 187 4.81 -33.77 -1.45
N ALA A 188 5.75 -33.08 -0.80
CA ALA A 188 6.58 -33.65 0.27
C ALA A 188 5.75 -34.06 1.50
N VAL A 189 4.79 -33.23 1.90
CA VAL A 189 3.88 -33.53 3.01
C VAL A 189 2.99 -34.72 2.67
N HIS A 190 2.43 -34.76 1.45
CA HIS A 190 1.61 -35.88 0.98
C HIS A 190 2.41 -37.20 1.00
N ALA A 191 3.64 -37.20 0.50
CA ALA A 191 4.51 -38.37 0.53
C ALA A 191 4.78 -38.87 1.96
N CYS A 192 4.95 -37.97 2.93
CA CYS A 192 5.17 -38.38 4.32
C CYS A 192 3.91 -38.94 4.99
N MET A 193 2.75 -38.32 4.77
CA MET A 193 1.51 -38.69 5.48
C MET A 193 0.78 -39.86 4.84
N ILE A 194 0.72 -39.92 3.51
CA ILE A 194 -0.08 -40.93 2.79
C ILE A 194 0.81 -42.08 2.31
N GLN A 195 2.01 -41.78 1.80
CA GLN A 195 2.92 -42.81 1.26
C GLN A 195 3.89 -43.36 2.32
N GLY A 196 3.83 -42.88 3.57
CA GLY A 196 4.69 -43.34 4.66
C GLY A 196 6.18 -43.00 4.49
N MET A 197 6.52 -42.06 3.62
CA MET A 197 7.91 -41.70 3.33
C MET A 197 8.58 -41.05 4.55
N SER A 198 9.83 -41.44 4.85
CA SER A 198 10.58 -40.79 5.93
C SER A 198 10.82 -39.30 5.63
N GLN A 199 10.75 -38.46 6.68
CA GLN A 199 10.90 -37.01 6.53
C GLN A 199 12.23 -36.61 5.89
N ASN A 200 13.32 -37.33 6.21
CA ASN A 200 14.63 -37.10 5.60
C ASN A 200 14.60 -37.39 4.09
N HIS A 201 14.00 -38.51 3.70
CA HIS A 201 13.94 -38.91 2.30
C HIS A 201 13.09 -37.94 1.48
N ALA A 202 11.92 -37.55 2.00
CA ALA A 202 11.07 -36.55 1.37
C ALA A 202 11.75 -35.16 1.27
N ALA A 203 12.43 -34.71 2.34
CA ALA A 203 13.13 -33.43 2.32
C ALA A 203 14.21 -33.36 1.21
N ASN A 204 14.97 -34.44 1.05
CA ASN A 204 15.99 -34.52 -0.01
C ASN A 204 15.36 -34.65 -1.40
N LEU A 205 14.33 -35.49 -1.56
CA LEU A 205 13.66 -35.74 -2.83
C LEU A 205 13.01 -34.47 -3.41
N PHE A 206 12.41 -33.65 -2.55
CA PHE A 206 11.73 -32.42 -2.96
C PHE A 206 12.59 -31.17 -2.77
N GLU A 207 13.87 -31.31 -2.40
CA GLU A 207 14.83 -30.20 -2.20
C GLU A 207 14.33 -29.11 -1.24
N ILE A 208 13.71 -29.53 -0.13
CA ILE A 208 13.18 -28.62 0.88
C ILE A 208 13.96 -28.80 2.18
N PRO A 209 14.29 -27.71 2.89
CA PRO A 209 14.91 -27.84 4.21
C PRO A 209 14.05 -28.69 5.14
N LYS A 210 14.65 -29.73 5.75
CA LYS A 210 13.97 -30.68 6.66
C LYS A 210 13.15 -29.98 7.75
N SER A 211 13.70 -28.92 8.34
CA SER A 211 13.02 -28.11 9.36
C SER A 211 11.74 -27.45 8.85
N THR A 212 11.70 -27.08 7.57
CA THR A 212 10.52 -26.49 6.93
C THR A 212 9.45 -27.56 6.74
N LEU A 213 9.83 -28.75 6.25
CA LEU A 213 8.92 -29.90 6.11
C LEU A 213 8.33 -30.32 7.47
N TRP A 214 9.16 -30.46 8.50
CA TRP A 214 8.73 -30.83 9.85
C TRP A 214 7.68 -29.87 10.43
N ARG A 215 7.87 -28.54 10.30
CA ARG A 215 6.87 -27.54 10.75
C ARG A 215 5.53 -27.66 10.02
N HIS A 216 5.53 -28.13 8.77
CA HIS A 216 4.30 -28.32 8.01
C HIS A 216 3.62 -29.65 8.39
N LEU A 217 4.40 -30.71 8.61
CA LEU A 217 3.88 -31.99 9.11
C LEU A 217 3.25 -31.84 10.48
N GLN A 218 3.92 -31.16 11.42
CA GLN A 218 3.37 -30.94 12.77
C GLN A 218 2.02 -30.21 12.72
N ARG A 219 1.90 -29.18 11.87
CA ARG A 219 0.62 -28.46 11.68
C ARG A 219 -0.47 -29.34 11.08
N ARG A 220 -0.12 -30.25 10.16
CA ARG A 220 -1.08 -31.17 9.52
C ARG A 220 -1.53 -32.28 10.47
N MET A 221 -0.61 -32.85 11.26
CA MET A 221 -0.93 -33.82 12.30
C MET A 221 -1.87 -33.24 13.35
N SER A 222 -1.55 -32.06 13.90
CA SER A 222 -2.42 -31.40 14.88
C SER A 222 -3.77 -30.96 14.29
N ALA A 223 -3.84 -30.67 13.00
CA ALA A 223 -5.11 -30.39 12.32
C ALA A 223 -5.93 -31.67 12.09
N ALA A 224 -5.28 -32.80 11.76
CA ALA A 224 -5.94 -34.09 11.62
C ALA A 224 -6.51 -34.58 12.97
N GLU A 225 -5.75 -34.48 14.05
CA GLU A 225 -6.22 -34.79 15.41
C GLU A 225 -7.44 -33.96 15.82
N ARG A 226 -7.49 -32.69 15.42
CA ARG A 226 -8.66 -31.83 15.69
C ARG A 226 -9.88 -32.19 14.85
N LYS A 227 -9.69 -32.69 13.62
CA LYS A 227 -10.80 -33.15 12.77
C LYS A 227 -11.42 -34.41 13.33
N VAL A 228 -10.60 -35.40 13.69
CA VAL A 228 -11.07 -36.64 14.32
C VAL A 228 -11.88 -36.33 15.58
N LYS A 229 -11.38 -35.47 16.47
CA LYS A 229 -12.13 -35.05 17.66
C LYS A 229 -13.44 -34.32 17.38
N LYS A 230 -13.54 -33.65 16.22
CA LYS A 230 -14.78 -32.99 15.82
C LYS A 230 -15.77 -34.01 15.27
N GLU A 231 -15.32 -34.90 14.40
CA GLU A 231 -16.13 -36.00 13.86
C GLU A 231 -16.65 -36.91 15.00
N GLU A 232 -15.80 -37.25 15.99
CA GLU A 232 -16.22 -37.99 17.19
C GLU A 232 -17.24 -37.25 18.07
N GLN A 233 -17.18 -35.91 18.11
CA GLN A 233 -18.13 -35.09 18.86
C GLN A 233 -19.46 -34.97 18.10
N ASP A 234 -19.40 -34.77 16.79
CA ASP A 234 -20.56 -34.68 15.91
C ASP A 234 -21.33 -36.03 15.92
N ASP A 235 -20.62 -37.17 15.86
CA ASP A 235 -21.22 -38.52 15.96
C ASP A 235 -21.89 -38.75 17.34
N TYR A 236 -21.26 -38.30 18.42
CA TYR A 236 -21.83 -38.42 19.79
C TYR A 236 -23.08 -37.55 19.96
N ASP A 237 -23.10 -36.35 19.38
CA ASP A 237 -24.26 -35.46 19.41
C ASP A 237 -25.42 -36.01 18.56
N GLU A 238 -25.14 -36.66 17.42
CA GLU A 238 -26.15 -37.39 16.63
C GLU A 238 -26.70 -38.62 17.37
N GLU A 239 -25.88 -39.35 18.12
CA GLU A 239 -26.30 -40.54 18.89
C GLU A 239 -27.14 -40.18 20.14
N ILE A 240 -27.00 -38.96 20.69
CA ILE A 240 -27.84 -38.46 21.79
C ILE A 240 -29.22 -37.98 21.30
N LEU A 241 -29.33 -37.58 20.03
CA LEU A 241 -30.56 -37.01 19.45
C LEU A 241 -31.51 -38.06 18.84
N ASN A 242 -31.08 -39.32 18.71
CA ASN A 242 -31.89 -40.47 18.28
C ASN A 242 -32.36 -41.34 19.45
#